data_AF-A0AAV4ULH5-F1
#
_entry.id   AF-A0AAV4ULH5-F1
#
_cell.length_a   1.000
_cell.length_b   1.000
_cell.length_c   1.000
_cell.angle_alpha   90.00
_cell.angle_beta   90.00
_cell.angle_gamma   90.00
#
_symmetry.space_group_name_H-M   'P 1'
#
loop_
_entity.id
_entity.type
_entity.pdbx_description
1 polymer ?
#
loop_
_entity_poly.entity_id
_entity_poly.type
_entity_poly.pdbx_seq_one_letter_code
_entity_poly.pdbx_strand_id
1 'polypeptide(L)'
;MPVHAKENTDVRLGYKVDKNTFLVKAYSTFGVRTVAANTSHIIQTTVAGMLFYRVPEKFYEKEDVPEGSFLYEDQFQYDMFVLQPHSAYCVPSGTRYLTMTYQKLCFHYTSWRQRQYYHLN
;
A
#
# COMPACT_ATOMS: atom_id res chain seq x y z
N MET A 1 30.05 3.58 -1.86
CA MET A 1 29.21 2.84 -0.88
C MET A 1 27.94 2.44 -1.59
N PRO A 2 27.50 1.16 -1.55
CA PRO A 2 26.27 0.79 -2.22
C PRO A 2 25.11 1.36 -1.41
N VAL A 3 24.25 2.12 -2.09
CA VAL A 3 22.97 2.58 -1.55
C VAL A 3 22.07 1.35 -1.48
N HIS A 4 21.89 0.78 -0.30
CA HIS A 4 20.81 -0.18 -0.08
C HIS A 4 19.50 0.55 -0.35
N ALA A 5 18.90 0.32 -1.51
CA ALA A 5 17.54 0.77 -1.79
C ALA A 5 16.63 0.12 -0.76
N LYS A 6 16.03 0.93 0.12
CA LYS A 6 15.03 0.46 1.09
C LYS A 6 13.94 -0.28 0.32
N GLU A 7 13.80 -1.58 0.59
CA GLU A 7 12.87 -2.45 -0.10
C GLU A 7 11.44 -2.07 0.30
N ASN A 8 10.77 -1.28 -0.53
CA ASN A 8 9.33 -1.09 -0.43
C ASN A 8 8.67 -2.45 -0.67
N THR A 9 7.92 -2.96 0.31
CA THR A 9 7.25 -4.26 0.19
C THR A 9 5.98 -4.11 -0.65
N ASP A 10 5.92 -4.80 -1.79
CA ASP A 10 4.71 -5.00 -2.60
C ASP A 10 3.95 -6.19 -2.04
N VAL A 11 2.73 -5.95 -1.54
CA VAL A 11 1.82 -7.02 -1.12
C VAL A 11 0.57 -6.96 -1.98
N ARG A 12 0.19 -8.10 -2.55
CA ARG A 12 -0.94 -8.22 -3.48
C ARG A 12 -2.01 -9.12 -2.89
N LEU A 13 -3.22 -8.59 -2.73
CA LEU A 13 -4.42 -9.33 -2.37
C LEU A 13 -5.31 -9.46 -3.61
N GLY A 14 -5.60 -10.67 -4.05
CA GLY A 14 -6.53 -10.94 -5.16
C GLY A 14 -7.78 -11.67 -4.67
N TYR A 15 -8.95 -11.24 -5.12
CA TYR A 15 -10.22 -11.90 -4.82
C TYR A 15 -11.04 -12.11 -6.10
N LYS A 16 -11.68 -13.28 -6.15
CA LYS A 16 -12.57 -13.68 -7.24
C LYS A 16 -13.97 -13.13 -6.95
N VAL A 17 -14.47 -12.25 -7.81
CA VAL A 17 -15.79 -11.63 -7.67
C VAL A 17 -16.87 -12.53 -8.27
N ASP A 18 -16.59 -13.12 -9.44
CA ASP A 18 -17.43 -14.13 -10.09
C ASP A 18 -16.57 -15.12 -10.89
N LYS A 19 -17.16 -15.98 -11.73
CA LYS A 19 -16.43 -17.01 -12.48
C LYS A 19 -15.20 -16.48 -13.24
N ASN A 20 -15.26 -15.26 -13.77
CA ASN A 20 -14.27 -14.67 -14.68
C ASN A 20 -13.84 -13.24 -14.29
N THR A 21 -14.47 -12.63 -13.29
CA THR A 21 -14.14 -11.28 -12.81
C THR A 21 -13.26 -11.35 -11.57
N PHE A 22 -12.14 -10.63 -11.61
CA PHE A 22 -11.17 -10.55 -10.53
C PHE A 22 -11.02 -9.10 -10.07
N LEU A 23 -10.91 -8.91 -8.77
CA LEU A 23 -10.51 -7.65 -8.17
C LEU A 23 -9.19 -7.86 -7.43
N VAL A 24 -8.16 -7.17 -7.91
CA VAL A 24 -6.83 -7.18 -7.31
C VAL A 24 -6.61 -5.86 -6.60
N LYS A 25 -6.20 -5.94 -5.33
CA LYS A 25 -5.73 -4.81 -4.55
C LYS A 25 -4.24 -5.02 -4.30
N ALA A 26 -3.42 -4.33 -5.07
CA ALA A 26 -2.00 -4.20 -4.77
C ALA A 26 -1.83 -3.04 -3.80
N TYR A 27 -0.95 -3.19 -2.82
CA TYR A 27 -0.58 -2.09 -1.95
C TYR A 27 0.93 -2.10 -1.67
N SER A 28 1.48 -0.90 -1.51
CA SER A 28 2.87 -0.71 -1.14
C SER A 28 2.92 0.06 0.16
N THR A 29 3.76 -0.39 1.08
CA THR A 29 3.99 0.29 2.36
C THR A 29 5.37 0.91 2.36
N PHE A 30 5.51 2.06 3.01
CA PHE A 30 6.77 2.80 3.06
C PHE A 30 7.50 2.64 4.40
N GLY A 31 7.32 1.49 5.06
CA GLY A 31 7.88 1.21 6.39
C GLY A 31 7.36 2.15 7.48
N VAL A 32 7.73 1.86 8.72
CA VAL A 32 7.48 2.77 9.85
C VAL A 32 8.47 3.93 9.80
N ARG A 33 7.98 5.12 10.14
CA ARG A 33 8.72 6.37 10.22
C ARG A 33 8.36 7.07 11.53
N THR A 34 9.35 7.74 12.13
CA THR A 34 9.15 8.62 13.29
C THR A 34 9.59 10.01 12.90
N VAL A 35 8.73 11.01 13.11
CA VAL A 35 9.11 12.42 12.89
C VAL A 35 10.03 12.85 14.02
N ALA A 36 11.25 13.29 13.67
CA ALA A 36 12.24 13.72 14.66
C ALA A 36 11.77 14.95 15.45
N ALA A 37 12.30 15.11 16.67
CA ALA A 37 11.99 16.24 17.53
C ALA A 37 12.20 17.58 16.81
N ASN A 38 11.24 18.50 16.96
CA ASN A 38 11.26 19.83 16.36
C ASN A 38 11.26 19.85 14.81
N THR A 39 10.85 18.75 14.17
CA THR A 39 10.70 18.68 12.72
C THR A 39 9.27 18.32 12.33
N SER A 40 8.97 18.37 11.03
CA SER A 40 7.70 17.90 10.48
C SER A 40 7.96 17.19 9.16
N HIS A 41 7.21 16.13 8.91
CA HIS A 41 7.20 15.51 7.58
C HIS A 41 6.04 16.08 6.78
N ILE A 42 6.26 16.34 5.49
CA ILE A 42 5.21 16.74 4.56
C ILE A 42 4.95 15.57 3.62
N ILE A 43 3.68 15.15 3.58
CA ILE A 43 3.22 14.11 2.66
C ILE A 43 2.38 14.80 1.59
N GLN A 44 2.80 14.70 0.34
CA GLN A 44 2.08 15.22 -0.81
C GLN A 44 1.50 14.06 -1.60
N THR A 45 0.18 14.00 -1.70
CA THR A 45 -0.52 13.02 -2.52
C THR A 45 -0.67 13.55 -3.94
N THR A 46 -0.54 12.66 -4.93
CA THR A 46 -0.68 13.00 -6.35
C THR A 46 -2.07 12.62 -6.83
N VAL A 47 -2.18 11.75 -7.84
CA VAL A 47 -3.43 11.32 -8.47
C VAL A 47 -4.20 10.29 -7.64
N ALA A 48 -3.53 9.59 -6.73
CA ALA A 48 -4.15 8.58 -5.88
C ALA A 48 -4.14 9.02 -4.42
N GLY A 49 -5.20 8.65 -3.70
CA GLY A 49 -5.24 8.78 -2.26
C GLY A 49 -4.27 7.80 -1.59
N MET A 50 -3.86 8.12 -0.37
CA MET A 50 -2.99 7.26 0.44
C MET A 50 -3.67 6.96 1.78
N LEU A 51 -3.41 5.79 2.33
CA LEU A 51 -3.75 5.52 3.72
C LEU A 51 -2.57 5.92 4.60
N PHE A 52 -2.88 6.65 5.66
CA PHE A 52 -1.94 7.03 6.70
C PHE A 52 -2.36 6.31 7.98
N TYR A 53 -1.43 5.59 8.58
CA TYR A 53 -1.65 4.89 9.82
C TYR A 53 -0.76 5.48 10.89
N ARG A 54 -1.35 6.14 11.87
CA ARG A 54 -0.64 6.60 13.07
C ARG A 54 -0.45 5.41 14.00
N VAL A 55 0.78 5.19 14.45
CA VAL A 55 1.08 4.20 15.47
C VAL A 55 0.66 4.79 16.82
N PRO A 56 -0.21 4.12 17.59
CA PRO A 56 -0.52 4.53 18.96
C PRO A 56 0.71 4.46 19.87
N GLU A 57 0.83 5.40 20.81
CA GLU A 57 1.98 5.51 21.73
C GLU A 57 2.24 4.22 22.52
N LYS A 58 1.18 3.47 22.89
CA LYS A 58 1.28 2.17 23.56
C LYS A 58 2.07 1.10 22.80
N PHE A 59 2.34 1.32 21.52
CA PHE A 59 3.13 0.43 20.67
C PHE A 59 4.52 0.97 20.37
N TYR A 60 4.95 2.07 21.00
CA TYR A 60 6.27 2.66 20.72
C TYR A 60 7.41 1.81 21.26
N GLU A 61 7.17 1.08 22.37
CA GLU A 61 8.13 0.18 23.00
C GLU A 61 8.29 -1.17 22.27
N LYS A 62 7.39 -1.52 21.34
CA LYS A 62 7.64 -2.65 20.45
C LYS A 62 8.80 -2.25 19.55
N GLU A 63 9.93 -2.94 19.72
CA GLU A 63 11.12 -2.82 18.87
C GLU A 63 10.69 -2.78 17.41
N ASP A 64 11.30 -1.84 16.68
CA ASP A 64 11.09 -1.50 15.28
C ASP A 64 10.27 -2.54 14.52
N VAL A 65 8.99 -2.24 14.29
CA VAL A 65 8.15 -2.93 13.30
C VAL A 65 8.98 -2.95 12.00
N PRO A 66 9.57 -4.09 11.60
CA PRO A 66 10.55 -4.12 10.53
C PRO A 66 9.97 -3.51 9.26
N GLU A 67 10.78 -2.81 8.46
CA GLU A 67 10.36 -2.29 7.16
C GLU A 67 9.78 -3.47 6.33
N GLY A 68 8.48 -3.40 6.01
CA GLY A 68 7.76 -4.50 5.32
C GLY A 68 6.94 -5.45 6.19
N SER A 69 6.97 -5.32 7.51
CA SER A 69 6.18 -6.15 8.44
C SER A 69 4.74 -5.67 8.67
N PHE A 70 4.31 -4.60 7.99
CA PHE A 70 2.92 -4.17 8.03
C PHE A 70 2.04 -5.18 7.30
N LEU A 71 1.38 -6.02 8.09
CA LEU A 71 0.30 -6.89 7.64
C LEU A 71 -0.98 -6.06 7.59
N TYR A 72 -1.65 -6.07 6.44
CA TYR A 72 -2.89 -5.32 6.25
C TYR A 72 -3.99 -5.79 7.22
N GLU A 73 -3.92 -7.05 7.66
CA GLU A 73 -4.78 -7.67 8.66
C GLU A 73 -4.69 -6.97 10.02
N ASP A 74 -3.52 -6.42 10.37
CA ASP A 74 -3.28 -5.73 11.64
C ASP A 74 -3.64 -4.24 11.60
N GLN A 75 -4.18 -3.75 10.47
CA GLN A 75 -4.48 -2.33 10.28
C GLN A 75 -5.42 -1.75 11.35
N PHE A 76 -6.26 -2.58 11.99
CA PHE A 76 -7.21 -2.18 13.03
C PHE A 76 -6.54 -1.79 14.35
N GLN A 77 -5.25 -2.11 14.51
CA GLN A 77 -4.46 -1.73 15.68
C GLN A 77 -3.95 -0.28 15.60
N TYR A 78 -4.09 0.37 14.45
CA TYR A 78 -3.58 1.71 14.16
C TYR A 78 -4.73 2.72 13.97
N ASP A 79 -4.46 4.00 14.22
CA ASP A 79 -5.41 5.05 13.85
C ASP A 79 -5.24 5.32 12.34
N MET A 80 -6.26 4.97 11.55
CA MET A 80 -6.24 5.08 10.09
C MET A 80 -6.89 6.39 9.62
N PHE A 81 -6.21 7.06 8.69
CA PHE A 81 -6.68 8.26 8.01
C PHE A 81 -6.56 8.09 6.49
N VAL A 82 -7.52 8.65 5.75
CA VAL A 82 -7.48 8.69 4.29
C VAL A 82 -6.94 10.05 3.85
N LEU A 83 -5.76 10.06 3.26
CA LEU A 83 -5.18 11.23 2.62
C LEU A 83 -5.79 11.35 1.21
N GLN A 84 -6.47 12.46 0.96
CA GLN A 84 -7.13 12.73 -0.33
C GLN A 84 -6.08 12.97 -1.42
N PRO A 85 -6.38 12.69 -2.70
CA PRO A 85 -5.53 13.08 -3.83
C PRO A 85 -5.23 14.59 -3.86
N HIS A 86 -4.17 14.99 -4.55
CA HIS A 86 -3.77 16.38 -4.81
C HIS A 86 -3.72 17.27 -3.56
N SER A 87 -3.28 16.71 -2.44
CA SER A 87 -3.31 17.36 -1.14
C SER A 87 -1.96 17.27 -0.45
N ALA A 88 -1.70 18.19 0.47
CA ALA A 88 -0.50 18.19 1.30
C ALA A 88 -0.89 18.09 2.77
N TYR A 89 -0.21 17.20 3.50
CA TYR A 89 -0.46 16.93 4.90
C TYR A 89 0.83 17.12 5.69
N CYS A 90 0.73 17.85 6.80
CA CYS A 90 1.83 18.02 7.75
C CYS A 90 1.69 16.99 8.88
N VAL A 91 2.76 16.25 9.12
CA VAL A 91 2.86 15.29 10.21
C VAL A 91 3.76 15.88 11.30
N PRO A 92 3.23 16.10 12.51
CA PRO A 92 3.96 16.81 13.56
C PRO A 92 5.06 15.95 14.19
N SER A 93 6.02 16.62 14.82
CA SER A 93 7.10 16.05 15.63
C SER A 93 6.61 14.96 16.60
N GLY A 94 7.39 13.89 16.74
CA GLY A 94 7.09 12.79 17.66
C GLY A 94 6.08 11.78 17.12
N THR A 95 5.43 12.05 15.98
CA THR A 95 4.49 11.11 15.38
C THR A 95 5.23 9.91 14.79
N ARG A 96 4.92 8.71 15.27
CA ARG A 96 5.27 7.45 14.60
C ARG A 96 4.13 7.01 13.70
N TYR A 97 4.43 6.71 12.44
CA TYR A 97 3.42 6.40 11.42
C TYR A 97 3.97 5.49 10.32
N LEU A 98 3.07 4.96 9.51
CA LEU A 98 3.39 4.37 8.21
C LEU A 98 2.38 4.85 7.17
N THR A 99 2.77 4.81 5.90
CA THR A 99 1.86 5.12 4.79
C THR A 99 1.74 3.95 3.85
N MET A 100 0.57 3.84 3.23
CA MET A 100 0.26 2.81 2.27
C MET A 100 -0.41 3.42 1.04
N THR A 101 0.14 3.14 -0.13
CA THR A 101 -0.57 3.35 -1.40
C THR A 101 -1.37 2.09 -1.70
N TYR A 102 -2.56 2.25 -2.29
CA TYR A 102 -3.31 1.11 -2.79
C TYR A 102 -3.73 1.35 -4.24
N GLN A 103 -3.59 0.33 -5.06
CA GLN A 103 -4.07 0.29 -6.42
C GLN A 103 -5.10 -0.83 -6.54
N LYS A 104 -6.31 -0.49 -6.98
CA LYS A 104 -7.35 -1.46 -7.29
C LYS A 104 -7.40 -1.67 -8.80
N LEU A 105 -7.35 -2.92 -9.23
CA LEU A 105 -7.56 -3.32 -10.61
C LEU A 105 -8.70 -4.33 -10.66
N CYS A 106 -9.81 -3.95 -11.29
CA CYS A 106 -10.89 -4.86 -11.64
C CYS A 106 -10.69 -5.27 -13.10
N PHE A 107 -10.68 -6.57 -13.38
CA PHE A 107 -10.62 -7.06 -14.75
C PHE A 107 -11.45 -8.34 -14.94
N HIS A 108 -11.94 -8.50 -16.16
CA HIS A 108 -12.67 -9.69 -16.60
C HIS A 108 -11.80 -10.48 -17.57
N TYR A 109 -11.63 -11.77 -17.32
CA TYR A 109 -10.86 -12.65 -18.20
C TYR A 109 -11.81 -13.48 -19.06
N THR A 110 -11.69 -13.36 -20.39
CA THR A 110 -12.39 -14.21 -21.35
C THR A 110 -11.37 -14.96 -22.19
N SER A 111 -11.52 -16.29 -22.28
CA SER A 111 -10.70 -17.12 -23.16
C SER A 111 -11.46 -17.42 -24.45
N TRP A 112 -10.77 -17.29 -25.59
CA TRP A 112 -11.28 -17.70 -26.89
C TRP A 112 -10.44 -18.86 -27.40
N ARG A 113 -11.08 -19.94 -27.87
CA ARG A 113 -10.39 -21.00 -28.61
C ARG A 113 -10.21 -20.53 -30.06
N GLN A 114 -8.96 -20.42 -30.50
CA GLN A 114 -8.64 -20.19 -31.91
C GLN A 114 -9.01 -21.46 -32.68
N ARG A 115 -10.01 -21.38 -33.58
CA ARG A 115 -10.29 -22.47 -34.52
C ARG A 115 -9.14 -22.53 -35.53
N GLN A 116 -8.41 -23.64 -35.56
CA GLN A 116 -7.52 -23.93 -36.68
C GLN A 116 -8.41 -24.20 -37.90
N TYR A 117 -8.40 -23.30 -38.88
CA TYR A 117 -8.90 -23.63 -40.20
C TYR A 117 -7.88 -24.55 -40.85
N TYR A 118 -8.22 -25.83 -40.99
CA TYR A 118 -7.48 -26.70 -41.90
C TYR A 118 -7.79 -26.20 -43.32
N HIS A 119 -6.74 -25.81 -44.04
CA HIS A 119 -6.81 -25.60 -45.48
C HIS A 119 -7.17 -26.95 -46.12
N LEU A 120 -8.37 -27.04 -46.68
CA LEU A 120 -8.71 -28.07 -47.64
C LEU A 120 -7.98 -27.71 -48.93
N ASN A 121 -6.92 -28.46 -49.25
CA ASN A 121 -6.35 -28.52 -50.59
C ASN A 121 -7.26 -29.34 -51.50
#